data_AF-A0A1I3SH52-F1
#
_entry.id   AF-A0A1I3SH52-F1
#
_cell.length_a   1.000
_cell.length_b   1.000
_cell.length_c   1.000
_cell.angle_alpha   90.00
_cell.angle_beta   90.00
_cell.angle_gamma   90.00
#
_symmetry.space_group_name_H-M   'P 1'
#
loop_
_entity.id
_entity.type
_entity.pdbx_description
1 polymer ?
#
loop_
_entity_poly.entity_id
_entity_poly.type
_entity_poly.pdbx_seq_one_letter_code
_entity_poly.pdbx_strand_id
1 'polypeptide(L)'
;MLNIPISLCIYTDVTQTKYDIDTGFKADETYNVLKTAYIVGIRNKKKKIIAAGIFISNIEDKSEPKLADVAINMFENHEPTKKLVKEIHSMPISRLRINLKNGTIQDAFSEREIDMLYTDFYMSNSINGTA
;
A
#
# COMPACT_ATOMS: atom_id res chain seq x y z
N MET A 1 -0.86 -18.50 0.52
CA MET A 1 0.07 -17.37 0.58
C MET A 1 -0.61 -16.28 1.39
N LEU A 2 0.05 -15.75 2.42
CA LEU A 2 -0.57 -14.82 3.36
C LEU A 2 -0.14 -13.40 3.01
N ASN A 3 -1.11 -12.57 2.61
CA ASN A 3 -0.90 -11.15 2.35
C ASN A 3 -2.01 -10.39 3.06
N ILE A 4 -1.64 -9.37 3.82
CA ILE A 4 -2.59 -8.61 4.62
C ILE A 4 -2.56 -7.16 4.18
N PRO A 5 -3.62 -6.67 3.55
CA PRO A 5 -3.76 -5.26 3.25
C PRO A 5 -4.06 -4.51 4.56
N ILE A 6 -3.35 -3.41 4.81
CA ILE A 6 -3.42 -2.64 6.06
C ILE A 6 -4.25 -1.39 5.87
N SER A 7 -3.93 -0.63 4.82
CA SER A 7 -4.55 0.64 4.54
C SER A 7 -4.49 0.90 3.04
N LEU A 8 -5.48 1.63 2.56
CA LEU A 8 -5.56 2.15 1.20
C LEU A 8 -5.69 3.66 1.23
N CYS A 9 -5.23 4.31 0.17
CA CYS A 9 -5.27 5.74 0.02
C CYS A 9 -5.61 6.08 -1.42
N ILE A 10 -6.56 6.99 -1.61
CA ILE A 10 -6.90 7.57 -2.91
C ILE A 10 -6.41 9.01 -2.94
N TYR A 11 -5.72 9.37 -4.03
CA TYR A 11 -5.26 10.73 -4.27
C TYR A 11 -6.17 11.40 -5.29
N THR A 12 -6.73 12.54 -4.91
CA THR A 12 -7.34 13.48 -5.85
C THR A 12 -6.36 14.62 -6.14
N ASP A 13 -6.76 15.62 -6.95
CA ASP A 13 -5.90 16.78 -7.21
C ASP A 13 -5.67 17.64 -5.95
N VAL A 14 -6.54 17.53 -4.94
CA VAL A 14 -6.54 18.43 -3.77
C VAL A 14 -6.64 17.70 -2.43
N THR A 15 -6.93 16.40 -2.42
CA THR A 15 -7.12 15.62 -1.19
C THR A 15 -6.46 14.26 -1.23
N GLN A 16 -6.11 13.79 -0.04
CA GLN A 16 -5.74 12.41 0.27
C GLN A 16 -6.87 11.80 1.10
N THR A 17 -7.49 10.73 0.62
CA THR A 17 -8.54 10.00 1.36
C THR A 17 -8.03 8.62 1.73
N LYS A 18 -7.83 8.39 3.03
CA LYS A 18 -7.37 7.13 3.61
C LYS A 18 -8.54 6.22 3.97
N TYR A 19 -8.34 4.93 3.79
CA TYR A 19 -9.26 3.85 4.16
C TYR A 19 -8.47 2.81 4.94
N ASP A 20 -8.70 2.73 6.24
CA ASP A 20 -8.14 1.65 7.05
C ASP A 20 -8.88 0.35 6.71
N ILE A 21 -8.14 -0.74 6.54
CA ILE A 21 -8.73 -2.05 6.28
C ILE A 21 -8.78 -2.81 7.58
N ASP A 22 -10.00 -3.15 8.02
CA ASP A 22 -10.16 -4.13 9.07
C ASP A 22 -9.74 -5.49 8.54
N THR A 23 -8.60 -5.96 9.02
CA THR A 23 -7.96 -7.17 8.53
C THR A 23 -8.59 -8.43 9.15
N GLY A 24 -9.26 -8.31 10.30
CA GLY A 24 -9.79 -9.45 11.05
C GLY A 24 -8.74 -10.43 11.58
N PHE A 25 -7.45 -10.17 11.36
CA PHE A 25 -6.35 -11.03 11.79
C PHE A 25 -5.86 -10.64 13.19
N LYS A 26 -5.75 -11.62 14.08
CA LYS A 26 -4.98 -11.46 15.33
C LYS A 26 -3.51 -11.33 14.95
N ALA A 27 -2.91 -10.22 15.33
CA ALA A 27 -1.59 -9.89 14.85
C ALA A 27 -0.51 -10.85 15.36
N ASP A 28 -0.61 -11.28 16.61
CA ASP A 28 0.31 -12.19 17.30
C ASP A 28 0.39 -13.57 16.62
N GLU A 29 -0.70 -14.07 16.04
CA GLU A 29 -0.72 -15.35 15.31
C GLU A 29 -0.13 -15.23 13.89
N THR A 30 -0.28 -14.05 13.28
CA THR A 30 0.02 -13.83 11.87
C THR A 30 1.44 -13.30 11.63
N TYR A 31 1.98 -12.60 12.65
CA TYR A 31 3.27 -11.93 12.64
C TYR A 31 4.45 -12.86 12.34
N ASN A 32 4.46 -14.09 12.87
CA ASN A 32 5.57 -15.02 12.70
C ASN A 32 5.76 -15.51 11.25
N VAL A 33 4.76 -15.32 10.39
CA VAL A 33 4.77 -15.78 8.99
C VAL A 33 5.03 -14.62 8.01
N LEU A 34 4.71 -13.40 8.43
CA LEU A 34 4.81 -12.20 7.61
C LEU A 34 6.14 -11.49 7.86
N LYS A 35 6.91 -11.25 6.79
CA LYS A 35 8.31 -10.83 6.93
C LYS A 35 8.58 -9.40 6.50
N THR A 36 7.73 -8.85 5.63
CA THR A 36 7.99 -7.55 4.99
C THR A 36 6.70 -6.80 4.71
N ALA A 37 6.69 -5.50 4.99
CA ALA A 37 5.65 -4.62 4.46
C ALA A 37 6.12 -3.82 3.26
N TYR A 38 5.14 -3.46 2.45
CA TYR A 38 5.31 -2.74 1.22
C TYR A 38 4.28 -1.61 1.14
N ILE A 39 4.68 -0.55 0.48
CA ILE A 39 3.77 0.44 -0.08
C ILE A 39 3.80 0.31 -1.61
N VAL A 40 2.63 0.29 -2.22
CA VAL A 40 2.44 0.15 -3.67
C VAL A 40 1.50 1.23 -4.18
N GLY A 41 1.77 1.77 -5.36
CA GLY A 41 0.94 2.79 -6.01
C GLY A 41 0.30 2.31 -7.29
N ILE A 42 -0.89 2.81 -7.61
CA ILE A 42 -1.41 2.85 -8.97
C ILE A 42 -0.91 4.14 -9.62
N ARG A 43 0.00 4.02 -10.59
CA ARG A 43 0.45 5.15 -11.41
C ARG A 43 -0.25 5.11 -12.75
N ASN A 44 -0.94 6.20 -13.11
CA ASN A 44 -1.65 6.31 -14.37
C ASN A 44 -0.73 6.75 -15.54
N LYS A 45 -1.30 6.85 -16.74
CA LYS A 45 -0.57 7.28 -17.95
C LYS A 45 -0.01 8.70 -17.87
N LYS A 46 -0.56 9.56 -17.01
CA LYS A 46 -0.04 10.91 -16.71
C LYS A 46 1.13 10.88 -15.72
N LYS A 47 1.63 9.68 -15.34
CA LYS A 47 2.67 9.47 -14.32
C LYS A 47 2.28 9.95 -12.92
N LYS A 48 0.98 10.16 -12.68
CA LYS A 48 0.44 10.53 -11.36
C LYS A 48 0.06 9.27 -10.58
N ILE A 49 0.38 9.25 -9.29
CA ILE A 49 -0.13 8.26 -8.34
C ILE A 49 -1.58 8.64 -8.01
N ILE A 50 -2.53 7.75 -8.30
CA ILE A 50 -3.97 7.98 -8.07
C ILE A 50 -4.52 7.15 -6.92
N ALA A 51 -3.82 6.08 -6.55
CA ALA A 51 -4.07 5.33 -5.33
C ALA A 51 -2.75 4.76 -4.81
N ALA A 52 -2.68 4.51 -3.51
CA ALA A 52 -1.62 3.73 -2.90
C ALA A 52 -2.20 2.78 -1.84
N GLY A 53 -1.46 1.73 -1.53
CA GLY A 53 -1.83 0.75 -0.53
C GLY A 53 -0.63 0.28 0.25
N ILE A 54 -0.84 0.01 1.53
CA ILE A 54 0.14 -0.60 2.42
C ILE A 54 -0.34 -2.00 2.70
N PHE A 55 0.54 -2.98 2.53
CA PHE A 55 0.25 -4.37 2.83
C PHE A 55 1.49 -5.08 3.35
N ILE A 56 1.25 -6.17 4.08
CA ILE A 56 2.30 -7.04 4.60
C ILE A 56 2.25 -8.36 3.85
N SER A 57 3.41 -8.86 3.48
CA SER A 57 3.58 -10.10 2.72
C SER A 57 4.67 -10.98 3.33
N ASN A 58 4.57 -12.28 3.08
CA ASN A 58 5.65 -13.23 3.31
C ASN A 58 6.68 -13.26 2.16
N ILE A 59 6.45 -12.52 1.06
CA ILE A 59 7.39 -12.30 -0.04
C ILE A 59 8.47 -11.29 0.41
N GLU A 60 9.75 -11.63 0.23
CA GLU A 60 10.87 -10.79 0.65
C GLU A 60 11.49 -9.96 -0.48
N ASP A 61 11.46 -10.47 -1.72
CA ASP A 61 11.97 -9.75 -2.88
C ASP A 61 10.85 -8.90 -3.52
N LYS A 62 11.05 -7.58 -3.50
CA LYS A 62 10.13 -6.59 -4.06
C LYS A 62 9.96 -6.72 -5.59
N SER A 63 10.86 -7.43 -6.26
CA SER A 63 10.88 -7.61 -7.71
C SER A 63 10.08 -8.83 -8.14
N GLU A 64 9.57 -9.63 -7.20
CA GLU A 64 8.74 -10.78 -7.52
C GLU A 64 7.43 -10.35 -8.20
N PRO A 65 7.12 -10.86 -9.40
CA PRO A 65 5.89 -10.49 -10.11
C PRO A 65 4.61 -10.72 -9.30
N LYS A 66 4.61 -11.75 -8.45
CA LYS A 66 3.50 -12.10 -7.55
C LYS A 66 3.14 -10.96 -6.60
N LEU A 67 4.09 -10.10 -6.26
CA LEU A 67 3.84 -8.96 -5.38
C LEU A 67 2.94 -7.91 -6.04
N ALA A 68 3.08 -7.73 -7.36
CA ALA A 68 2.19 -6.89 -8.15
C ALA A 68 0.79 -7.50 -8.23
N ASP A 69 0.67 -8.82 -8.43
CA ASP A 69 -0.63 -9.51 -8.46
C ASP A 69 -1.38 -9.38 -7.12
N VAL A 70 -0.66 -9.50 -6.00
CA VAL A 70 -1.21 -9.28 -4.65
C VAL A 70 -1.73 -7.85 -4.51
N ALA A 71 -0.94 -6.87 -4.95
CA ALA A 71 -1.33 -5.47 -4.89
C ALA A 71 -2.56 -5.17 -5.76
N ILE A 72 -2.63 -5.73 -6.98
CA ILE A 72 -3.80 -5.58 -7.86
C ILE A 72 -5.05 -6.14 -7.18
N ASN A 73 -4.98 -7.37 -6.67
CA ASN A 73 -6.09 -8.02 -5.96
C ASN A 73 -6.58 -7.18 -4.77
N MET A 74 -5.67 -6.55 -4.02
CA MET A 74 -6.03 -5.66 -2.92
C MET A 74 -6.86 -4.46 -3.42
N PHE A 75 -6.44 -3.81 -4.51
CA PHE A 75 -7.17 -2.66 -5.06
C PHE A 75 -8.51 -3.05 -5.70
N GLU A 76 -8.59 -4.23 -6.33
CA GLU A 76 -9.82 -4.74 -6.97
C GLU A 76 -10.91 -5.12 -5.96
N ASN A 77 -10.51 -5.64 -4.79
CA ASN A 77 -11.43 -6.07 -3.75
C ASN A 77 -11.96 -4.91 -2.88
N HIS A 78 -11.38 -3.71 -3.02
CA HIS A 78 -11.83 -2.52 -2.30
C HIS A 78 -12.61 -1.58 -3.22
N GLU A 79 -13.90 -1.41 -2.93
CA GLU A 79 -14.87 -0.72 -3.82
C GLU A 79 -14.39 0.69 -4.28
N PRO A 80 -13.86 1.56 -3.40
CA PRO A 80 -13.31 2.86 -3.82
C PRO A 80 -12.17 2.79 -4.84
N THR A 81 -11.32 1.76 -4.79
CA THR A 81 -10.11 1.65 -5.63
C THR A 81 -10.28 0.75 -6.85
N LYS A 82 -11.29 -0.12 -6.85
CA LYS A 82 -11.56 -1.11 -7.91
C LYS A 82 -11.62 -0.51 -9.32
N LYS A 83 -12.21 0.68 -9.46
CA LYS A 83 -12.31 1.37 -10.76
C LYS A 83 -10.95 1.88 -11.26
N LEU A 84 -10.04 2.21 -10.33
CA LEU A 84 -8.72 2.79 -10.63
C LEU A 84 -7.74 1.75 -11.17
N VAL A 85 -7.99 0.46 -10.94
CA VAL A 85 -7.17 -0.64 -11.47
C VAL A 85 -7.06 -0.60 -13.00
N LYS A 86 -8.14 -0.17 -13.68
CA LYS A 86 -8.15 0.00 -15.15
C LYS A 86 -7.24 1.14 -15.64
N GLU A 87 -6.82 2.03 -14.75
CA GLU A 87 -5.93 3.15 -15.07
C GLU A 87 -4.45 2.82 -14.83
N ILE A 88 -4.12 1.61 -14.36
CA ILE A 88 -2.74 1.19 -14.13
C ILE A 88 -1.95 1.30 -15.44
N HIS A 89 -0.96 2.19 -15.43
CA HIS A 89 0.12 2.21 -16.41
C HIS A 89 1.37 1.55 -15.83
N SER A 90 1.60 1.71 -14.53
CA SER A 90 2.68 1.03 -13.79
C SER A 90 2.38 1.04 -12.29
N MET A 91 3.08 0.18 -11.55
CA MET A 91 2.91 0.04 -10.11
C MET A 91 4.25 0.15 -9.39
N PRO A 92 4.69 1.36 -8.97
CA PRO A 92 5.85 1.47 -8.11
C PRO A 92 5.59 0.75 -6.79
N ILE A 93 6.57 -0.04 -6.33
CA ILE A 93 6.53 -0.77 -5.06
C ILE A 93 7.79 -0.42 -4.27
N SER A 94 7.62 -0.08 -3.00
CA SER A 94 8.71 0.19 -2.06
C SER A 94 8.56 -0.64 -0.80
N ARG A 95 9.68 -1.15 -0.31
CA ARG A 95 9.75 -1.89 0.97
C ARG A 95 9.75 -0.89 2.11
N LEU A 96 8.89 -1.12 3.10
CA LEU A 96 8.81 -0.32 4.32
C LEU A 96 9.73 -0.93 5.39
N ARG A 97 10.41 -0.07 6.14
CA ARG A 97 11.12 -0.47 7.35
C ARG A 97 10.16 -0.33 8.52
N ILE A 98 9.62 -1.45 8.99
CA ILE A 98 8.74 -1.45 10.15
C ILE A 98 9.53 -1.90 11.37
N ASN A 99 9.40 -1.16 12.47
CA ASN A 99 9.90 -1.58 13.76
C ASN A 99 8.80 -2.33 14.50
N LEU A 100 8.76 -3.64 14.27
CA LEU A 100 7.68 -4.48 14.75
C LEU A 100 7.80 -4.87 16.25
N LYS A 101 8.53 -4.10 17.07
CA LYS A 101 8.92 -4.53 18.42
C LYS A 101 7.79 -4.61 19.46
N ASN A 102 6.65 -3.92 19.28
CA ASN A 102 5.73 -3.65 20.41
C ASN A 102 4.21 -3.73 20.11
N GLY A 103 3.69 -4.68 19.31
CA GLY A 103 2.23 -4.83 19.23
C GLY A 103 1.67 -5.50 17.99
N THR A 104 0.40 -5.21 17.70
CA THR A 104 -0.32 -5.76 16.56
C THR A 104 0.16 -5.17 15.23
N ILE A 105 -0.19 -5.79 14.10
CA ILE A 105 0.10 -5.26 12.75
C ILE A 105 -0.54 -3.87 12.54
N GLN A 106 -1.66 -3.61 13.20
CA GLN A 106 -2.34 -2.32 13.20
C GLN A 106 -1.60 -1.32 14.10
N ASP A 107 -1.02 -1.76 15.22
CA ASP A 107 -0.16 -0.92 16.08
C ASP A 107 1.23 -0.68 15.50
N ALA A 108 1.65 -1.49 14.51
CA ALA A 108 2.94 -1.37 13.87
C ALA A 108 3.09 -0.10 13.03
N PHE A 109 1.97 0.56 12.71
CA PHE A 109 1.93 1.85 12.07
C PHE A 109 0.96 2.76 12.82
N SER A 110 1.47 3.81 13.45
CA SER A 110 0.59 4.88 13.94
C SER A 110 -0.07 5.59 12.75
N GLU A 111 -1.25 6.17 12.99
CA GLU A 111 -2.00 6.91 11.96
C GLU A 111 -1.12 7.96 11.26
N ARG A 112 -0.32 8.68 12.06
CA ARG A 112 0.62 9.70 11.58
C ARG A 112 1.73 9.11 10.70
N GLU A 113 2.26 7.93 11.05
CA GLU A 113 3.26 7.26 10.22
C GLU A 113 2.68 6.84 8.88
N ILE A 114 1.45 6.30 8.85
CA ILE A 114 0.76 5.96 7.61
C ILE A 114 0.59 7.18 6.71
N ASP A 115 0.15 8.31 7.27
CA ASP A 115 -0.05 9.54 6.50
C ASP A 115 1.27 10.08 5.92
N MET A 116 2.36 10.03 6.71
CA MET A 116 3.70 10.38 6.23
C MET A 116 4.16 9.44 5.11
N LEU A 117 3.97 8.13 5.26
CA LEU A 117 4.34 7.15 4.25
C LEU A 117 3.63 7.39 2.93
N TYR A 118 2.32 7.68 2.96
CA TYR A 118 1.56 8.01 1.75
C TYR A 118 2.03 9.31 1.11
N THR A 119 2.23 10.36 1.91
CA THR A 119 2.71 11.66 1.41
C THR A 119 4.08 11.52 0.75
N ASP A 120 5.05 10.92 1.43
CA ASP A 120 6.41 10.73 0.93
C ASP A 120 6.42 9.87 -0.34
N PHE A 121 5.61 8.80 -0.35
CA PHE A 121 5.49 7.92 -1.49
C PHE A 121 4.88 8.64 -2.71
N TYR A 122 3.82 9.43 -2.50
CA TYR A 122 3.22 10.25 -3.55
C TYR A 122 4.24 11.23 -4.11
N MET A 123 4.91 12.02 -3.26
CA MET A 123 5.88 13.02 -3.69
C MET A 123 7.07 12.41 -4.44
N SER A 124 7.51 11.22 -4.05
CA SER A 124 8.65 10.54 -4.67
C SER A 124 8.32 9.86 -5.99
N ASN A 125 7.06 9.46 -6.22
CA ASN A 125 6.67 8.61 -7.35
C ASN A 125 5.64 9.24 -8.30
N SER A 126 5.01 10.34 -7.88
CA SER A 126 4.01 11.09 -8.64
C SER A 126 4.67 12.32 -9.25
N ILE A 127 4.79 12.35 -10.57
CA ILE A 127 5.17 13.58 -11.26
C ILE A 127 3.88 14.37 -11.44
N ASN A 128 3.69 15.44 -10.66
CA ASN A 128 2.75 16.48 -11.07
C ASN A 128 3.18 16.91 -12.47
N GLY A 129 2.24 16.98 -13.42
CA GLY A 129 2.49 17.40 -14.80
C GLY A 129 2.90 18.87 -14.96
N THR A 130 3.70 19.38 -14.02
CA THR A 130 4.29 20.70 -13.97
C THR A 130 5.70 20.52 -13.42
N ALA A 131 6.61 20.15 -14.33
CA ALA A 131 8.01 20.52 -14.26
C ALA A 131 8.18 21.87 -14.96
#